data_AF-A0A9K3IJD5-F1
#
_entry.id   AF-A0A9K3IJD5-F1
#
_cell.length_a   1.000
_cell.length_b   1.000
_cell.length_c   1.000
_cell.angle_alpha   90.00
_cell.angle_beta   90.00
_cell.angle_gamma   90.00
#
_symmetry.space_group_name_H-M   'P 1'
#
loop_
_entity.id
_entity.type
_entity.pdbx_description
1 polymer ?
#
loop_
_entity_poly.entity_id
_entity_poly.type
_entity_poly.pdbx_seq_one_letter_code
_entity_poly.pdbx_strand_id
1 'polypeptide(L)'
;MFTAHGKTESTKKHSAFVVVVNENTKEEILKEKTYRERCIVGYRIEKMEKEYEEAKNYGRYDKKRECYVNSKGEPVVHRKEVVFDDVLAVIPLSGEYHSNVAKDKHYEKKLDKIIRDVITASLKKRDEERMKKNVDELVDDLKKAAEEEKEKEDEAVVEEIVTEELQMKMIRRRKKKMM
;
A
#
# COMPACT_ATOMS: atom_id res chain seq x y z
N MET A 1 -13.73 -8.28 -42.15
CA MET A 1 -14.02 -9.09 -40.95
C MET A 1 -12.96 -8.79 -39.91
N PHE A 2 -13.29 -8.05 -38.86
CA PHE A 2 -12.44 -7.84 -37.69
C PHE A 2 -13.27 -8.15 -36.44
N THR A 3 -12.95 -9.25 -35.78
CA THR A 3 -13.51 -9.63 -34.48
C THR A 3 -12.75 -8.89 -33.39
N ALA A 4 -13.39 -7.89 -32.77
CA ALA A 4 -12.87 -7.23 -31.57
C ALA A 4 -13.25 -8.04 -30.33
N HIS A 5 -12.28 -8.71 -29.74
CA HIS A 5 -12.36 -9.18 -28.36
C HIS A 5 -11.83 -8.12 -27.41
N GLY A 6 -12.48 -8.01 -26.25
CA GLY A 6 -11.85 -7.54 -25.03
C GLY A 6 -12.19 -6.12 -24.61
N LYS A 7 -13.10 -6.00 -23.65
CA LYS A 7 -12.82 -5.22 -22.43
C LYS A 7 -13.63 -5.78 -21.27
N THR A 8 -12.86 -6.19 -20.27
CA THR A 8 -13.22 -6.82 -19.01
C THR A 8 -14.06 -5.89 -18.14
N GLU A 9 -15.32 -6.26 -17.90
CA GLU A 9 -16.14 -5.76 -16.81
C GLU A 9 -15.78 -6.49 -15.49
N SER A 10 -14.52 -6.41 -15.04
CA SER A 10 -14.10 -7.14 -13.82
C SER A 10 -14.02 -6.29 -12.55
N THR A 11 -14.28 -4.99 -12.61
CA THR A 11 -14.10 -4.10 -11.45
C THR A 11 -15.39 -3.79 -10.68
N LYS A 12 -16.58 -4.05 -11.23
CA LYS A 12 -17.87 -3.70 -10.57
C LYS A 12 -18.40 -4.75 -9.57
N LYS A 13 -17.82 -5.95 -9.48
CA LYS A 13 -18.34 -6.99 -8.57
C LYS A 13 -17.65 -7.07 -7.21
N HIS A 14 -16.59 -6.30 -6.99
CA HIS A 14 -15.98 -6.13 -5.67
C HIS A 14 -16.72 -5.10 -4.80
N SER A 15 -17.56 -4.23 -5.38
CA SER A 15 -18.27 -3.18 -4.64
C SER A 15 -19.62 -3.61 -4.06
N ALA A 16 -20.12 -4.81 -4.36
CA ALA A 16 -21.47 -5.22 -3.99
C ALA A 16 -21.58 -5.97 -2.64
N PHE A 17 -20.45 -6.41 -2.06
CA PHE A 17 -20.46 -7.06 -0.74
C PHE A 17 -20.20 -6.09 0.42
N VAL A 18 -19.73 -4.88 0.13
CA VAL A 18 -19.57 -3.80 1.11
C VAL A 18 -20.93 -3.16 1.46
N VAL A 19 -21.97 -3.38 0.65
CA VAL A 19 -23.25 -2.65 0.73
C VAL A 19 -24.24 -3.20 1.76
N VAL A 20 -24.05 -4.39 2.35
CA VAL A 20 -24.95 -4.88 3.42
C VAL A 20 -24.52 -4.39 4.82
N VAL A 21 -23.62 -3.42 4.88
CA VAL A 21 -23.28 -2.67 6.11
C VAL A 21 -23.89 -1.24 6.08
N ASN A 22 -24.65 -0.89 5.04
CA ASN A 22 -24.93 0.51 4.70
C ASN A 22 -25.92 1.28 5.60
N GLU A 23 -26.42 0.73 6.71
CA GLU A 23 -27.31 1.49 7.61
C GLU A 23 -26.88 1.50 9.08
N ASN A 24 -26.05 0.57 9.54
CA ASN A 24 -25.67 0.46 10.94
C ASN A 24 -24.24 0.94 11.18
N THR A 25 -24.06 1.75 12.21
CA THR A 25 -22.73 2.14 12.68
C THR A 25 -21.96 0.93 13.19
N LYS A 26 -20.63 0.98 13.12
CA LYS A 26 -19.76 -0.08 13.66
C LYS A 26 -20.10 -0.43 15.12
N GLU A 27 -20.44 0.57 15.92
CA GLU A 27 -20.82 0.37 17.32
C GLU A 27 -22.13 -0.40 17.50
N GLU A 28 -23.14 -0.13 16.68
CA GLU A 28 -24.41 -0.86 16.69
C GLU A 28 -24.20 -2.32 16.30
N ILE A 29 -23.40 -2.56 15.25
CA ILE A 29 -23.04 -3.92 14.83
C ILE A 29 -22.37 -4.67 15.98
N LEU A 30 -21.42 -4.04 16.68
CA LEU A 30 -20.70 -4.66 17.80
C LEU A 30 -21.60 -4.95 19.01
N LYS A 31 -22.60 -4.08 19.28
CA LYS A 31 -23.59 -4.30 20.35
C LYS A 31 -24.46 -5.51 20.09
N GLU A 32 -24.79 -5.78 18.83
CA GLU A 32 -25.62 -6.92 18.42
C GLU A 32 -24.84 -8.27 18.46
N LYS A 33 -23.50 -8.24 18.43
CA LYS A 33 -22.70 -9.47 18.45
C LYS A 33 -22.83 -10.23 19.76
N THR A 34 -23.14 -11.51 19.64
CA THR A 34 -23.24 -12.41 20.79
C THR A 34 -21.87 -13.00 21.15
N TYR A 35 -21.84 -13.72 22.28
CA TYR A 35 -20.66 -14.49 22.69
C TYR A 35 -20.19 -15.47 21.61
N ARG A 36 -21.12 -16.05 20.83
CA ARG A 36 -20.78 -17.01 19.77
C ARG A 36 -19.91 -16.36 18.70
N GLU A 37 -20.29 -15.19 18.18
CA GLU A 37 -19.49 -14.49 17.17
C GLU A 37 -18.11 -14.10 17.72
N ARG A 38 -18.05 -13.66 18.99
CA ARG A 38 -16.77 -13.36 19.67
C ARG A 38 -15.85 -14.58 19.78
N CYS A 39 -16.39 -15.75 20.10
CA CYS A 39 -15.62 -17.00 20.11
C CYS A 39 -15.06 -17.33 18.72
N ILE A 40 -15.86 -17.14 17.66
CA ILE A 40 -15.39 -17.38 16.29
C ILE A 40 -14.20 -16.48 15.97
N VAL A 41 -14.25 -15.18 16.31
CA VAL A 41 -13.10 -14.27 16.16
C VAL A 41 -11.89 -14.82 16.90
N GLY A 42 -12.06 -15.22 18.16
CA GLY A 42 -10.99 -15.78 18.99
C GLY A 42 -10.30 -16.96 18.31
N TYR A 43 -11.06 -17.94 17.84
CA TYR A 43 -10.53 -19.10 17.13
C TYR A 43 -9.82 -18.74 15.82
N ARG A 44 -10.30 -17.72 15.09
CA ARG A 44 -9.64 -17.26 13.86
C ARG A 44 -8.32 -16.58 14.14
N ILE A 45 -8.25 -15.72 15.16
CA ILE A 45 -7.02 -15.05 15.58
C ILE A 45 -6.00 -16.08 16.07
N GLU A 46 -6.41 -17.07 16.87
CA GLU A 46 -5.53 -18.16 17.31
C GLU A 46 -4.98 -18.99 16.15
N LYS A 47 -5.80 -19.26 15.13
CA LYS A 47 -5.35 -19.96 13.93
C LYS A 47 -4.27 -19.15 13.19
N MET A 48 -4.48 -17.85 13.03
CA MET A 48 -3.50 -16.97 12.38
C MET A 48 -2.20 -16.88 13.18
N GLU A 49 -2.27 -16.85 14.51
CA GLU A 49 -1.08 -16.87 15.37
C GLU A 49 -0.24 -18.15 15.17
N LYS A 50 -0.90 -19.30 15.01
CA LYS A 50 -0.21 -20.55 14.67
C LYS A 50 0.48 -20.47 13.31
N GLU A 51 -0.20 -19.91 12.29
CA GLU A 51 0.40 -19.71 10.97
C GLU A 51 1.60 -18.73 11.03
N TYR A 52 1.53 -17.70 11.88
CA TYR A 52 2.61 -16.75 12.13
C TYR A 52 3.82 -17.43 12.77
N GLU A 53 3.62 -18.14 13.88
CA GLU A 53 4.72 -18.84 14.56
C GLU A 53 5.32 -19.94 13.68
N GLU A 54 4.51 -20.64 12.88
CA GLU A 54 5.02 -21.57 11.88
C GLU A 54 5.91 -20.85 10.85
N ALA A 55 5.41 -19.77 10.24
CA ALA A 55 6.17 -19.01 9.25
C ALA A 55 7.48 -18.45 9.82
N LYS A 56 7.46 -18.01 11.08
CA LYS A 56 8.63 -17.55 11.83
C LYS A 56 9.63 -18.68 12.08
N ASN A 57 9.17 -19.84 12.52
CA ASN A 57 10.01 -21.02 12.79
C ASN A 57 10.69 -21.52 11.51
N TYR A 58 10.02 -21.45 10.36
CA TYR A 58 10.62 -21.78 9.06
C TYR A 58 11.40 -20.61 8.41
N GLY A 59 11.53 -19.47 9.08
CA GLY A 59 12.26 -18.31 8.57
C GLY A 59 11.68 -17.72 7.27
N ARG A 60 10.37 -17.88 7.03
CA ARG A 60 9.66 -17.39 5.83
C ARG A 60 9.37 -15.89 5.92
N TYR A 61 10.41 -15.10 6.05
CA TYR A 61 10.31 -13.64 6.16
C TYR A 61 10.44 -12.99 4.79
N ASP A 62 9.44 -12.22 4.40
CA ASP A 62 9.49 -11.37 3.21
C ASP A 62 10.07 -10.00 3.58
N LYS A 63 11.32 -9.75 3.17
CA LYS A 63 12.01 -8.49 3.42
C LYS A 63 11.35 -7.29 2.73
N LYS A 64 10.64 -7.49 1.62
CA LYS A 64 10.01 -6.39 0.88
C LYS A 64 8.78 -5.85 1.61
N ARG A 65 8.01 -6.75 2.21
CA ARG A 65 6.80 -6.43 2.99
C ARG A 65 7.09 -6.31 4.50
N GLU A 66 8.28 -6.74 4.91
CA GLU A 66 8.68 -6.90 6.31
C GLU A 66 7.65 -7.66 7.14
N CYS A 67 7.16 -8.77 6.59
CA CYS A 67 6.20 -9.64 7.24
C CYS A 67 6.56 -11.11 7.03
N TYR A 68 6.05 -11.97 7.89
CA TYR A 68 6.12 -13.41 7.67
C TYR A 68 5.06 -13.86 6.67
N VAL A 69 5.34 -14.94 5.97
CA VAL A 69 4.47 -15.51 4.93
C VAL A 69 4.22 -16.98 5.23
N ASN A 70 2.95 -17.39 5.21
CA ASN A 70 2.58 -18.78 5.43
C ASN A 70 3.01 -19.68 4.25
N SER A 71 2.78 -20.99 4.38
CA SER A 71 3.11 -21.98 3.34
C SER A 71 2.40 -21.75 2.00
N LYS A 72 1.34 -20.95 1.98
CA LYS A 72 0.56 -20.62 0.78
C LYS A 72 1.01 -19.32 0.10
N GLY A 73 2.03 -18.64 0.64
CA GLY A 73 2.46 -17.35 0.11
C GLY A 73 1.62 -16.17 0.60
N GLU A 74 0.79 -16.34 1.63
CA GLU A 74 -0.05 -15.27 2.17
C GLU A 74 0.60 -14.61 3.39
N PRO A 75 0.52 -13.28 3.52
CA PRO A 75 1.10 -12.57 4.65
C PRO A 75 0.35 -12.91 5.95
N VAL A 76 1.11 -13.04 7.04
CA VAL A 76 0.59 -13.32 8.38
C VAL A 76 1.11 -12.29 9.38
N VAL A 77 0.27 -11.98 10.36
CA VAL A 77 0.54 -10.99 11.41
C VAL A 77 0.49 -11.66 12.77
N HIS A 78 1.29 -11.13 13.70
CA HIS A 78 1.21 -11.51 15.10
C HIS A 78 -0.11 -11.04 15.72
N ARG A 79 -0.71 -11.83 16.60
CA ARG A 79 -2.01 -11.56 17.24
C ARG A 79 -2.13 -10.16 17.85
N LYS A 80 -1.05 -9.63 18.42
CA LYS A 80 -1.01 -8.29 19.04
C LYS A 80 -1.28 -7.16 18.05
N GLU A 81 -1.00 -7.35 16.76
CA GLU A 81 -1.26 -6.35 15.72
C GLU A 81 -2.69 -6.39 15.19
N VAL A 82 -3.49 -7.38 15.61
CA VAL A 82 -4.86 -7.58 15.13
C VAL A 82 -5.85 -6.80 15.99
N VAL A 83 -6.64 -5.95 15.34
CA VAL A 83 -7.73 -5.21 16.00
C VAL A 83 -8.97 -6.11 16.09
N PHE A 84 -9.25 -6.61 17.30
CA PHE A 84 -10.33 -7.58 17.53
C PHE A 84 -11.70 -7.09 17.02
N ASP A 85 -12.05 -5.83 17.30
CA ASP A 85 -13.35 -5.26 16.93
C ASP A 85 -13.54 -5.13 15.43
N ASP A 86 -12.46 -4.91 14.67
CA ASP A 86 -12.52 -4.86 13.20
C ASP A 86 -12.86 -6.23 12.63
N VAL A 87 -12.24 -7.28 13.19
CA VAL A 87 -12.53 -8.66 12.80
C VAL A 87 -13.95 -9.05 13.23
N LEU A 88 -14.36 -8.65 14.43
CA LEU A 88 -15.69 -8.94 14.94
C LEU A 88 -16.80 -8.28 14.10
N ALA A 89 -16.58 -7.06 13.62
CA ALA A 89 -17.53 -6.33 12.79
C ALA A 89 -17.84 -7.06 11.47
N VAL A 90 -16.86 -7.76 10.88
CA VAL A 90 -17.05 -8.49 9.60
C VAL A 90 -17.60 -9.90 9.75
N ILE A 91 -17.63 -10.46 10.96
CA ILE A 91 -18.25 -11.77 11.18
C ILE A 91 -19.77 -11.61 11.15
N PRO A 92 -20.49 -12.28 10.24
CA PRO A 92 -21.96 -12.22 10.19
C PRO A 92 -22.57 -12.83 11.45
N LEU A 93 -23.80 -12.41 11.77
CA LEU A 93 -24.58 -13.12 12.80
C LEU A 93 -24.86 -14.55 12.33
N SER A 94 -24.99 -15.49 13.27
CA SER A 94 -25.25 -16.90 12.94
C SER A 94 -26.44 -17.12 11.98
N GLY A 95 -27.56 -16.41 12.17
CA GLY A 95 -28.72 -16.48 11.27
C GLY A 95 -28.42 -15.98 9.86
N GLU A 96 -27.64 -14.90 9.73
CA GLU A 96 -27.21 -14.35 8.45
C GLU A 96 -26.23 -15.29 7.75
N TYR A 97 -25.30 -15.87 8.50
CA TYR A 97 -24.31 -16.81 7.98
C TYR A 97 -24.99 -17.96 7.24
N HIS A 98 -25.91 -18.67 7.91
CA HIS A 98 -26.61 -19.81 7.30
C HIS A 98 -27.47 -19.39 6.12
N SER A 99 -28.14 -18.24 6.21
CA SER A 99 -28.92 -17.68 5.10
C SER A 99 -28.04 -17.38 3.89
N ASN A 100 -26.83 -16.87 4.09
CA ASN A 100 -25.90 -16.53 3.03
C ASN A 100 -25.24 -17.77 2.41
N VAL A 101 -24.88 -18.76 3.21
CA VAL A 101 -24.36 -20.06 2.72
C VAL A 101 -25.40 -20.77 1.87
N ALA A 102 -26.69 -20.71 2.25
CA ALA A 102 -27.77 -21.28 1.45
C ALA A 102 -27.94 -20.58 0.09
N LYS A 103 -27.67 -19.27 0.02
CA LYS A 103 -27.78 -18.46 -1.21
C LYS A 103 -26.53 -18.55 -2.10
N ASP A 104 -25.34 -18.65 -1.51
CA ASP A 104 -24.06 -18.64 -2.21
C ASP A 104 -23.14 -19.74 -1.69
N LYS A 105 -22.91 -20.76 -2.53
CA LYS A 105 -22.02 -21.89 -2.25
C LYS A 105 -20.56 -21.47 -1.98
N HIS A 106 -20.14 -20.30 -2.45
CA HIS A 106 -18.80 -19.78 -2.26
C HIS A 106 -18.69 -18.73 -1.15
N TYR A 107 -19.78 -18.51 -0.39
CA TYR A 107 -19.83 -17.52 0.68
C TYR A 107 -18.73 -17.73 1.71
N GLU A 108 -18.50 -18.96 2.17
CA GLU A 108 -17.50 -19.26 3.20
C GLU A 108 -16.09 -18.84 2.76
N LYS A 109 -15.73 -19.12 1.51
CA LYS A 109 -14.42 -18.73 0.94
C LYS A 109 -14.30 -17.22 0.83
N LYS A 110 -15.38 -16.53 0.48
CA LYS A 110 -15.41 -15.05 0.41
C LYS A 110 -15.27 -14.45 1.80
N LEU A 111 -15.98 -14.99 2.79
CA LEU A 111 -15.93 -14.53 4.17
C LEU A 111 -14.52 -14.74 4.77
N ASP A 112 -13.93 -15.92 4.59
CA ASP A 112 -12.57 -16.20 5.06
C ASP A 112 -11.55 -15.23 4.41
N LYS A 113 -11.75 -14.88 3.13
CA LYS A 113 -10.92 -13.87 2.45
C LYS A 113 -11.08 -12.48 3.08
N ILE A 114 -12.31 -12.06 3.36
CA ILE A 114 -12.60 -10.77 3.99
C ILE A 114 -11.97 -10.69 5.39
N ILE A 115 -12.13 -11.74 6.20
CA ILE A 115 -11.54 -11.81 7.54
C ILE A 115 -10.02 -11.68 7.44
N ARG A 116 -9.38 -12.38 6.51
CA ARG A 116 -7.94 -12.28 6.27
C ARG A 116 -7.51 -10.89 5.82
N ASP A 117 -8.25 -10.27 4.92
CA ASP A 117 -7.99 -8.91 4.45
C ASP A 117 -8.08 -7.88 5.59
N VAL A 118 -9.03 -8.03 6.51
CA VAL A 118 -9.16 -7.18 7.71
C VAL A 118 -7.99 -7.39 8.67
N ILE A 119 -7.65 -8.66 8.97
CA ILE A 119 -6.54 -8.99 9.86
C ILE A 119 -5.21 -8.44 9.33
N THR A 120 -5.00 -8.50 8.01
CA THR A 120 -3.76 -8.02 7.36
C THR A 120 -3.83 -6.57 6.91
N ALA A 121 -4.91 -5.85 7.17
CA ALA A 121 -5.06 -4.45 6.76
C ALA A 121 -3.99 -3.54 7.38
N SER A 122 -3.51 -3.86 8.58
CA SER A 122 -2.39 -3.16 9.22
C SER A 122 -1.08 -3.27 8.44
N LEU A 123 -0.81 -4.42 7.80
CA LEU A 123 0.35 -4.59 6.92
C LEU A 123 0.25 -3.71 5.68
N LYS A 124 -0.93 -3.66 5.05
CA LYS A 124 -1.16 -2.86 3.85
C LYS A 124 -0.88 -1.38 4.11
N LYS A 125 -1.32 -0.84 5.25
CA LYS A 125 -1.03 0.54 5.66
C LYS A 125 0.47 0.79 5.82
N ARG A 126 1.20 -0.15 6.45
CA ARG A 126 2.67 -0.05 6.57
C ARG A 126 3.37 -0.05 5.22
N ASP A 127 2.94 -0.91 4.30
CA ASP A 127 3.49 -0.96 2.95
C ASP A 127 3.23 0.35 2.18
N GLU A 128 2.03 0.91 2.29
CA GLU A 128 1.66 2.20 1.68
C GLU A 128 2.50 3.37 2.25
N GLU A 129 2.68 3.44 3.57
CA GLU A 129 3.51 4.47 4.23
C GLU A 129 4.98 4.41 3.79
N ARG A 130 5.54 3.20 3.62
CA ARG A 130 6.92 3.02 3.12
C ARG A 130 7.06 3.42 1.68
N MET A 131 6.12 3.00 0.82
CA MET A 131 6.14 3.41 -0.58
C MET A 131 6.09 4.93 -0.69
N LYS A 132 5.26 5.59 0.12
CA LYS A 132 5.18 7.05 0.15
C LYS A 132 6.51 7.68 0.55
N LYS A 133 7.15 7.22 1.64
CA LYS A 133 8.48 7.71 2.05
C LYS A 133 9.55 7.53 0.98
N ASN A 134 9.63 6.35 0.37
CA ASN A 134 10.63 6.09 -0.66
C ASN A 134 10.41 6.97 -1.91
N VAL A 135 9.15 7.25 -2.25
CA VAL A 135 8.82 8.16 -3.36
C VAL A 135 9.17 9.60 -3.00
N ASP A 136 8.87 10.04 -1.77
CA ASP A 136 9.19 11.39 -1.30
C ASP A 136 10.72 11.61 -1.29
N GLU A 137 11.50 10.64 -0.80
CA GLU A 137 12.97 10.68 -0.82
C GLU A 137 13.53 10.77 -2.25
N LEU A 138 13.02 9.95 -3.19
CA LEU A 138 13.45 10.02 -4.60
C LEU A 138 13.09 11.37 -5.25
N VAL A 139 11.93 11.95 -4.91
CA VAL A 139 11.52 13.25 -5.43
C VAL A 139 12.42 14.36 -4.89
N ASP A 140 12.81 14.28 -3.62
CA ASP A 140 13.72 15.27 -3.02
C ASP A 140 15.15 15.14 -3.55
N ASP A 141 15.65 13.91 -3.75
CA ASP A 141 16.93 13.67 -4.42
C ASP A 141 16.93 14.22 -5.85
N LEU A 142 15.84 14.04 -6.60
CA LEU A 142 15.68 14.61 -7.95
C LEU A 142 15.61 16.13 -7.96
N LYS A 143 14.92 16.75 -6.98
CA LYS A 143 14.90 18.21 -6.85
C LYS A 143 16.30 18.74 -6.56
N LYS A 144 17.03 18.10 -5.64
CA LYS A 144 18.39 18.47 -5.31
C LYS A 144 19.32 18.33 -6.51
N ALA A 145 19.22 17.24 -7.26
CA ALA A 145 20.00 17.05 -8.48
C ALA A 145 19.70 18.12 -9.54
N ALA A 146 18.43 18.52 -9.70
CA ALA A 146 18.03 19.58 -10.62
C ALA A 146 18.50 20.98 -10.17
N GLU A 147 18.58 21.24 -8.86
CA GLU A 147 19.18 22.47 -8.32
C GLU A 147 20.69 22.49 -8.52
N GLU A 148 21.38 21.39 -8.25
CA GLU A 148 22.83 21.25 -8.52
C GLU A 148 23.17 21.36 -10.01
N GLU A 149 22.27 20.95 -10.91
CA GLU A 149 22.45 21.11 -12.36
C GLU A 149 22.28 22.57 -12.80
N LYS A 150 21.30 23.29 -12.22
CA LYS A 150 21.10 24.73 -12.47
C LYS A 150 22.27 25.57 -11.93
N GLU A 151 22.77 25.28 -10.74
CA GLU A 151 23.93 26.01 -10.20
C GLU A 151 25.17 25.83 -11.07
N LYS A 152 25.39 24.62 -11.63
CA LYS A 152 26.50 24.36 -12.56
C LYS A 152 26.30 25.04 -13.92
N GLU A 153 25.08 25.11 -14.43
CA GLU A 153 24.77 25.88 -15.63
C GLU A 153 25.00 27.37 -15.42
N ASP A 154 24.52 27.94 -14.32
CA ASP A 154 24.68 29.36 -14.00
C ASP A 154 26.16 29.73 -13.78
N GLU A 155 26.94 28.87 -13.12
CA GLU A 155 28.38 29.10 -12.89
C GLU A 155 29.20 29.01 -14.19
N ALA A 156 28.85 28.08 -15.08
CA ALA A 156 29.48 27.96 -16.40
C ALA A 156 29.20 29.19 -17.30
N VAL A 157 27.97 29.72 -17.26
CA VAL A 157 27.59 30.93 -18.01
C VAL A 157 28.36 32.16 -17.51
N VAL A 158 28.59 32.27 -16.19
CA VAL A 158 29.37 33.39 -15.62
C VAL A 158 30.84 33.32 -16.03
N GLU A 159 31.48 32.15 -16.04
CA GLU A 159 32.87 32.01 -16.50
C GLU A 159 33.04 32.36 -17.98
N GLU A 160 32.10 31.97 -18.84
CA GLU A 160 32.14 32.27 -20.27
C GLU A 160 32.01 33.78 -20.54
N ILE A 161 31.11 34.48 -19.83
CA ILE A 161 30.95 35.94 -19.95
C ILE A 161 32.23 36.67 -19.50
N VAL A 162 32.87 36.23 -18.41
CA VAL A 162 34.09 36.85 -17.89
C VAL A 162 35.27 36.68 -18.86
N THR A 163 35.36 35.52 -19.52
CA THR A 163 36.42 35.26 -20.51
C THR A 163 36.24 36.07 -21.78
N GLU A 164 35.01 36.22 -22.29
CA GLU A 164 34.73 37.07 -23.46
C GLU A 164 35.05 38.57 -23.19
N GLU A 165 34.68 39.10 -22.02
CA GLU A 165 34.99 40.49 -21.66
C GLU A 165 36.51 40.76 -21.63
N LEU A 166 37.29 39.83 -21.07
CA LEU A 166 38.75 39.94 -20.99
C LEU A 166 39.38 39.96 -22.37
N GLN A 167 38.92 39.10 -23.28
CA GLN A 167 39.39 39.07 -24.66
C GLN A 167 39.06 40.38 -25.40
N MET A 168 37.84 40.92 -25.25
CA MET A 168 37.46 42.21 -25.81
C MET A 168 38.32 43.37 -25.28
N LYS A 169 38.62 43.41 -23.97
CA LYS A 169 39.50 44.42 -23.36
C LYS A 169 40.92 44.35 -23.93
N MET A 170 41.47 43.15 -24.14
CA MET A 170 42.79 42.99 -24.76
C MET A 170 42.81 43.47 -26.21
N ILE A 171 41.78 43.15 -27.00
CA ILE A 171 41.65 43.59 -28.39
C ILE A 171 41.58 45.13 -28.46
N ARG A 172 40.80 45.78 -27.59
CA ARG A 172 40.73 47.25 -27.50
C ARG A 172 42.08 47.87 -27.12
N ARG A 173 42.81 47.28 -26.17
CA ARG A 173 44.15 47.74 -25.77
C ARG A 173 45.19 47.62 -26.89
N ARG A 174 45.14 46.54 -27.67
CA ARG A 174 46.00 46.37 -28.86
C ARG A 174 45.68 47.39 -29.94
N LYS A 175 44.40 47.64 -30.25
CA LYS A 175 44.00 48.67 -31.23
C LYS A 175 44.46 50.07 -30.81
N LYS A 176 44.36 50.43 -29.53
CA LYS A 176 44.87 51.71 -29.00
C LYS A 176 46.39 51.87 -29.02
N LYS A 177 47.16 50.78 -29.11
CA LYS A 177 48.63 50.82 -29.22
C LYS A 177 49.14 50.92 -30.67
N MET A 178 48.25 50.77 -31.66
CA MET A 178 48.59 50.85 -33.09
C MET A 178 48.12 52.17 -33.75
N MET A 179 47.51 53.07 -32.99
CA MET A 179 47.26 54.47 -33.38
C MET A 179 48.23 55.36 -32.62
#